data_AF-A0A8J3CM87-F1
#
_entry.id   AF-A0A8J3CM87-F1
#
_cell.length_a   1.000
_cell.length_b   1.000
_cell.length_c   1.000
_cell.angle_alpha   90.00
_cell.angle_beta   90.00
_cell.angle_gamma   90.00
#
_symmetry.space_group_name_H-M   'P 1'
#
loop_
_entity.id
_entity.type
_entity.pdbx_description
1 polymer ?
#
loop_
_entity_poly.entity_id
_entity_poly.type
_entity_poly.pdbx_seq_one_letter_code
_entity_poly.pdbx_strand_id
1 'polypeptide(L)'
;MKPINKTLFTLGLTVFLSIVLANTSENVAKRVQALDTDKDGGVSLSEAKAGKASRIINNFTRLDSNKDGKVTVSEIEAAMK
;
A
#
# COMPACT_ATOMS: atom_id res chain seq x y z
N MET A 1 -38.51 17.71 16.87
CA MET A 1 -37.31 17.04 17.42
C MET A 1 -36.31 16.86 16.28
N LYS A 2 -35.00 17.03 16.57
CA LYS A 2 -33.86 17.24 15.66
C LYS A 2 -33.64 16.15 14.57
N PRO A 3 -33.11 16.50 13.39
CA PRO A 3 -32.63 15.54 12.38
C PRO A 3 -31.18 15.11 12.68
N ILE A 4 -30.88 13.82 12.57
CA ILE A 4 -29.52 13.26 12.75
C ILE A 4 -28.96 12.84 11.38
N ASN A 5 -28.09 13.71 10.84
CA ASN A 5 -26.83 13.43 10.13
C ASN A 5 -26.85 12.52 8.89
N LYS A 6 -26.82 13.15 7.71
CA LYS A 6 -26.51 12.58 6.39
C LYS A 6 -25.00 12.35 6.22
N THR A 7 -24.45 11.21 6.67
CA THR A 7 -23.05 10.79 6.37
C THR A 7 -22.82 9.30 6.66
N LEU A 8 -23.71 8.42 6.18
CA LEU A 8 -23.47 6.98 6.13
C LEU A 8 -23.23 6.50 4.68
N PHE A 9 -22.70 7.40 3.86
CA PHE A 9 -22.24 7.12 2.50
C PHE A 9 -20.76 6.72 2.61
N THR A 10 -20.37 5.64 1.93
CA THR A 10 -18.97 5.24 1.66
C THR A 10 -18.12 4.75 2.84
N LEU A 11 -18.42 3.58 3.39
CA LEU A 11 -17.34 2.63 3.70
C LEU A 11 -17.24 1.69 2.50
N GLY A 12 -16.49 2.13 1.49
CA GLY A 12 -16.27 1.45 0.23
C GLY A 12 -15.52 0.13 0.41
N LEU A 13 -16.24 -0.91 0.83
CA LEU A 13 -15.84 -2.32 0.78
C LEU A 13 -15.99 -2.91 -0.63
N THR A 14 -16.19 -2.07 -1.65
CA THR A 14 -16.58 -2.47 -3.00
C THR A 14 -15.54 -2.13 -4.04
N VAL A 15 -14.27 -2.54 -3.88
CA VAL A 15 -13.38 -2.80 -5.03
C VAL A 15 -12.37 -3.89 -4.67
N PHE A 16 -12.86 -5.10 -4.39
CA PHE A 16 -12.04 -6.31 -4.46
C PHE A 16 -11.92 -6.75 -5.94
N LEU A 17 -11.41 -5.87 -6.80
CA LEU A 17 -11.24 -6.14 -8.25
C LEU A 17 -9.85 -5.76 -8.75
N SER A 18 -8.82 -6.30 -8.08
CA SER A 18 -7.44 -6.16 -8.55
C SER A 18 -6.68 -7.47 -8.40
N ILE A 19 -7.22 -8.58 -8.93
CA ILE A 19 -6.36 -9.68 -9.37
C ILE A 19 -5.74 -9.21 -10.69
N VAL A 20 -4.71 -8.39 -10.63
CA VAL A 20 -3.88 -8.13 -11.81
C VAL A 20 -2.42 -8.03 -11.37
N LEU A 21 -1.59 -8.80 -12.06
CA LEU A 21 -0.12 -8.79 -12.08
C LEU A 21 0.62 -9.56 -10.96
N ALA A 22 0.33 -10.86 -10.83
CA ALA A 22 1.31 -11.83 -10.36
C ALA A 22 2.39 -12.05 -11.45
N ASN A 23 3.39 -11.16 -11.50
CA ASN A 23 4.69 -11.37 -12.14
C ASN A 23 5.70 -10.38 -11.54
N THR A 24 5.78 -10.36 -10.21
CA THR A 24 6.71 -9.49 -9.48
C THR A 24 7.81 -10.35 -8.85
N SER A 25 9.05 -9.91 -9.04
CA SER A 25 10.30 -10.48 -8.53
C SER A 25 10.11 -11.06 -7.11
N GLU A 26 10.19 -12.38 -6.97
CA GLU A 26 9.88 -13.09 -5.72
C GLU A 26 10.56 -12.49 -4.48
N ASN A 27 11.73 -11.87 -4.65
CA ASN A 27 12.50 -11.30 -3.57
C ASN A 27 11.97 -9.94 -3.08
N VAL A 28 11.38 -9.13 -3.97
CA VAL A 28 10.77 -7.85 -3.61
C VAL A 28 9.38 -8.11 -3.01
N ALA A 29 8.59 -8.96 -3.65
CA ALA A 29 7.27 -9.35 -3.16
C ALA A 29 7.32 -9.94 -1.74
N LYS A 30 8.26 -10.85 -1.46
CA LYS A 30 8.44 -11.42 -0.10
C LYS A 30 8.79 -10.37 0.96
N ARG A 31 9.56 -9.34 0.59
CA ARG A 31 9.95 -8.27 1.51
C ARG A 31 8.82 -7.30 1.79
N VAL A 32 8.07 -6.94 0.76
CA VAL A 32 6.87 -6.09 0.90
C VAL A 32 5.83 -6.83 1.73
N GLN A 33 5.53 -8.09 1.42
CA GLN A 33 4.62 -8.93 2.22
C GLN A 33 5.07 -9.13 3.68
N ALA A 34 6.38 -9.15 3.94
CA ALA A 34 6.87 -9.28 5.32
C ALA A 34 6.67 -8.00 6.15
N LEU A 35 6.43 -6.86 5.50
CA LEU A 35 6.20 -5.55 6.13
C LEU A 35 4.71 -5.18 6.13
N ASP A 36 3.99 -5.61 5.10
CA ASP A 36 2.54 -5.48 4.91
C ASP A 36 1.81 -6.29 6.00
N THR A 37 1.50 -5.61 7.10
CA THR A 37 0.94 -6.22 8.31
C THR A 37 -0.58 -6.30 8.21
N ASP A 38 -1.19 -5.31 7.58
CA ASP A 38 -2.64 -5.27 7.34
C ASP A 38 -3.09 -6.05 6.10
N LYS A 39 -2.14 -6.49 5.26
CA LYS A 39 -2.36 -7.28 4.04
C LYS A 39 -3.18 -6.53 3.00
N ASP A 40 -3.01 -5.22 2.93
CA ASP A 40 -3.71 -4.36 1.97
C ASP A 40 -3.06 -4.35 0.57
N GLY A 41 -1.96 -5.08 0.39
CA GLY A 41 -1.21 -5.22 -0.85
C GLY A 41 -0.09 -4.22 -1.04
N GLY A 42 0.23 -3.41 -0.03
CA GLY A 42 1.35 -2.48 -0.02
C GLY A 42 1.97 -2.31 1.36
N VAL A 43 2.99 -1.46 1.45
CA VAL A 43 3.62 -1.10 2.73
C VAL A 43 3.44 0.37 2.95
N SER A 44 2.67 0.72 3.97
CA SER A 44 2.51 2.10 4.41
C SER A 44 3.78 2.62 5.11
N LEU A 45 3.91 3.93 5.25
CA LEU A 45 5.05 4.55 5.94
C LEU A 45 5.15 4.09 7.41
N SER A 46 3.99 3.86 8.05
CA SER A 46 3.90 3.33 9.41
C SER A 46 4.42 1.90 9.51
N GLU A 47 4.04 1.04 8.57
CA GLU A 47 4.51 -0.35 8.51
C GLU A 47 5.99 -0.45 8.14
N ALA A 48 6.44 0.39 7.19
CA ALA A 48 7.85 0.51 6.86
C ALA A 48 8.69 0.90 8.09
N LYS A 49 8.18 1.83 8.93
CA LYS A 49 8.81 2.20 10.21
C LYS A 49 8.79 1.05 11.22
N ALA A 50 7.65 0.36 11.36
CA ALA A 50 7.51 -0.76 12.28
C ALA A 50 8.48 -1.90 11.93
N GLY A 51 8.59 -2.25 10.65
CA GLY A 51 9.51 -3.27 10.14
C GLY A 51 10.93 -2.79 9.89
N LYS A 52 11.28 -1.56 10.31
CA LYS A 52 12.62 -0.95 10.16
C LYS A 52 13.15 -1.00 8.71
N ALA A 53 12.25 -0.83 7.75
CA ALA A 53 12.56 -0.85 6.34
C ALA A 53 13.14 0.48 5.86
N SER A 54 14.35 0.83 6.32
CA SER A 54 14.99 2.12 6.03
C SER A 54 15.08 2.45 4.54
N ARG A 55 15.19 1.44 3.67
CA ARG A 55 15.17 1.65 2.21
C ARG A 55 13.82 2.17 1.70
N ILE A 56 12.71 1.64 2.22
CA ILE A 56 11.37 2.11 1.85
C ILE A 56 11.13 3.47 2.48
N ILE A 57 11.48 3.68 3.75
CA ILE A 57 11.29 4.96 4.45
C ILE A 57 12.04 6.10 3.74
N ASN A 58 13.33 5.90 3.43
CA ASN A 58 14.15 6.95 2.81
C ASN A 58 13.73 7.27 1.38
N ASN A 59 13.16 6.28 0.68
CA ASN A 59 12.75 6.43 -0.71
C ASN A 59 11.22 6.49 -0.84
N PHE A 60 10.48 6.65 0.27
CA PHE A 60 9.04 6.46 0.30
C PHE A 60 8.35 7.35 -0.74
N THR A 61 8.64 8.65 -0.70
CA THR A 61 8.13 9.64 -1.66
C THR A 61 8.56 9.39 -3.10
N ARG A 62 9.66 8.66 -3.32
CA ARG A 62 10.14 8.31 -4.67
C ARG A 62 9.51 7.03 -5.19
N LEU A 63 9.15 6.11 -4.30
CA LEU A 63 8.51 4.83 -4.61
C LEU A 63 7.00 5.02 -4.77
N ASP A 64 6.36 5.71 -3.82
CA ASP A 64 4.95 6.12 -3.80
C ASP A 64 4.70 7.17 -4.90
N SER A 65 4.63 6.69 -6.12
CA SER A 65 4.50 7.51 -7.32
C SER A 65 3.05 7.97 -7.51
N ASN A 66 2.10 7.17 -7.04
CA ASN A 66 0.67 7.49 -7.08
C ASN A 66 0.22 8.38 -5.90
N LYS A 67 1.06 8.57 -4.88
CA LYS A 67 0.81 9.36 -3.67
C LYS A 67 -0.39 8.86 -2.86
N ASP A 68 -0.60 7.55 -2.85
CA ASP A 68 -1.69 6.92 -2.10
C ASP A 68 -1.31 6.67 -0.63
N GLY A 69 -0.06 6.93 -0.24
CA GLY A 69 0.41 6.76 1.12
C GLY A 69 0.87 5.34 1.46
N LYS A 70 1.06 4.48 0.44
CA LYS A 70 1.72 3.18 0.56
C LYS A 70 2.65 2.94 -0.63
N VAL A 71 3.50 1.92 -0.48
CA VAL A 71 4.41 1.48 -1.53
C VAL A 71 4.11 0.02 -1.86
N THR A 72 3.63 -0.21 -3.07
CA THR A 72 3.33 -1.55 -3.57
C THR A 72 4.53 -2.17 -4.27
N VAL A 73 4.50 -3.50 -4.46
CA VAL A 73 5.55 -4.20 -5.22
C VAL A 73 5.68 -3.64 -6.63
N SER A 74 4.54 -3.35 -7.28
CA SER A 74 4.47 -2.78 -8.62
C SER A 74 5.18 -1.42 -8.72
N GLU A 75 5.07 -0.59 -7.69
CA GLU A 75 5.73 0.72 -7.65
C GLU A 75 7.24 0.61 -7.42
N ILE A 76 7.66 -0.35 -6.58
CA ILE A 76 9.08 -0.63 -6.41
C ILE A 76 9.68 -1.10 -7.72
N GLU A 77 8.99 -1.99 -8.45
CA GLU A 77 9.44 -2.44 -9.76
C GLU A 77 9.44 -1.34 -10.80
N ALA A 78 8.41 -0.48 -10.82
CA ALA A 78 8.37 0.69 -11.68
C ALA A 78 9.54 1.65 -11.41
N ALA A 79 9.95 1.81 -10.15
CA ALA A 79 11.10 2.64 -9.77
C ALA A 79 12.48 1.99 -10.05
N MET A 80 12.51 0.68 -10.34
CA MET A 80 13.72 -0.08 -10.67
C MET A 80 13.95 -0.21 -12.18
N LYS A 81 12.96 0.13 -13.00
CA LYS A 81 13.03 0.09 -14.45
C LYS A 81 13.55 1.41 -15.01
#